data_AF-A0A4Y8C7Z9-F1
#
_entry.id   AF-A0A4Y8C7Z9-F1
#
_cell.length_a   1.000
_cell.length_b   1.000
_cell.length_c   1.000
_cell.angle_alpha   90.00
_cell.angle_beta   90.00
_cell.angle_gamma   90.00
#
_symmetry.space_group_name_H-M   'P 1'
#
loop_
_entity.id
_entity.type
_entity.pdbx_description
1 polymer ?
#
loop_
_entity_poly.entity_id
_entity_poly.type
_entity_poly.pdbx_seq_one_letter_code
_entity_poly.pdbx_strand_id
1 'polypeptide(L)'
;DINSACKSCHKQSEDYLKAQVLDIQNSVAHDQRTAEYAIVSLIMDTKKLRDELGNMEKFQSDGKADTKKISEELKEVLELHRKAQMRADFVNAENSTGFHNPREASRMLLQAVDMARMGQTKLV
;
A
#
# COMPACT_ATOMS: atom_id res chain seq x y z
N ASP A 1 32.32 3.47 8.66
CA ASP A 1 31.55 4.72 8.88
C ASP A 1 31.20 5.31 7.51
N ILE A 2 30.62 6.51 7.43
CA ILE A 2 30.32 7.16 6.15
C ILE A 2 31.60 7.50 5.38
N ASN A 3 32.70 7.82 6.06
CA ASN A 3 33.99 8.08 5.40
C ASN A 3 34.48 6.85 4.64
N SER A 4 34.43 5.67 5.27
CA SER A 4 34.94 4.43 4.69
C SER A 4 34.02 3.84 3.61
N ALA A 5 32.70 4.04 3.71
CA ALA A 5 31.73 3.42 2.82
C ALA A 5 31.32 4.29 1.62
N CYS A 6 31.17 5.60 1.84
CA CYS A 6 30.61 6.51 0.83
C CYS A 6 31.68 7.42 0.21
N LYS A 7 32.64 7.89 1.02
CA LYS A 7 33.54 8.98 0.60
C LYS A 7 34.73 8.57 -0.25
N SER A 8 34.91 7.27 -0.52
CA SER A 8 35.79 6.79 -1.59
C SER A 8 35.30 7.26 -2.97
N CYS A 9 33.98 7.39 -3.15
CA CYS A 9 33.35 7.85 -4.39
C CYS A 9 32.75 9.27 -4.28
N HIS A 10 32.23 9.64 -3.11
CA HIS A 10 31.50 10.91 -2.90
C HIS A 10 32.36 11.95 -2.15
N LYS A 11 32.57 13.13 -2.75
CA LYS A 11 33.42 14.20 -2.18
C LYS A 11 32.68 15.15 -1.23
N GLN A 12 31.36 15.01 -1.11
CA GLN A 12 30.53 15.83 -0.24
C GLN A 12 30.86 15.61 1.25
N SER A 13 30.44 16.54 2.10
CA SER A 13 30.56 16.38 3.56
C SER A 13 29.70 15.21 4.04
N GLU A 14 30.06 14.62 5.17
CA GLU A 14 29.25 13.55 5.77
C GLU A 14 27.84 14.02 6.08
N ASP A 15 27.70 15.24 6.61
CA ASP A 15 26.40 15.80 6.97
C ASP A 15 25.51 15.99 5.74
N TYR A 16 26.10 16.41 4.61
CA TYR A 16 25.37 16.47 3.35
C TYR A 16 24.86 15.09 2.93
N LEU A 17 25.72 14.06 2.95
CA LEU A 17 25.33 12.70 2.56
C LEU A 17 24.24 12.13 3.49
N LYS A 18 24.36 12.33 4.81
CA LYS A 18 23.32 11.95 5.78
C LYS A 18 22.01 12.67 5.52
N ALA A 19 22.05 13.98 5.25
CA ALA A 19 20.86 14.76 4.96
C ALA A 19 20.14 14.27 3.71
N GLN A 20 20.86 13.90 2.65
CA GLN A 20 20.28 13.34 1.43
C GLN A 20 19.61 11.97 1.67
N VAL A 21 20.26 11.09 2.43
CA VAL A 21 19.67 9.79 2.83
C VAL A 21 18.38 10.02 3.62
N LEU A 22 18.43 10.89 4.64
CA LEU A 22 17.28 11.17 5.50
C LEU A 22 16.12 11.81 4.74
N ASP A 23 16.40 12.71 3.79
CA ASP A 23 15.38 13.33 2.95
C ASP A 23 14.58 12.27 2.16
N ILE A 24 15.30 11.35 1.50
CA ILE A 24 14.71 10.22 0.78
C ILE A 24 13.86 9.36 1.73
N GLN A 25 14.44 8.96 2.86
CA GLN A 25 13.77 8.06 3.81
C GLN A 25 12.51 8.70 4.39
N ASN A 26 12.54 10.00 4.70
CA ASN A 26 11.38 10.74 5.19
C ASN A 26 10.27 10.82 4.13
N SER A 27 10.64 11.10 2.87
CA SER A 27 9.68 11.15 1.76
C SER A 27 9.03 9.78 1.53
N VAL A 28 9.83 8.72 1.44
CA VAL A 28 9.31 7.36 1.19
C VAL A 28 8.49 6.87 2.38
N ALA A 29 8.89 7.16 3.62
CA ALA A 29 8.09 6.82 4.79
C ALA A 29 6.74 7.55 4.82
N HIS A 30 6.66 8.78 4.29
CA HIS A 30 5.40 9.49 4.12
C HIS A 30 4.50 8.83 3.07
N ASP A 31 5.06 8.50 1.90
CA ASP A 31 4.34 7.79 0.84
C ASP A 31 3.83 6.42 1.34
N GLN A 32 4.64 5.71 2.13
CA GLN A 32 4.32 4.39 2.71
C GLN A 32 3.09 4.49 3.61
N ARG A 33 3.09 5.42 4.58
CA ARG A 33 1.93 5.64 5.46
C ARG A 33 0.68 6.04 4.67
N THR A 34 0.85 6.83 3.61
CA THR A 34 -0.27 7.24 2.75
C THR A 34 -0.89 6.04 2.03
N ALA A 35 -0.06 5.13 1.50
CA ALA A 35 -0.52 3.86 0.92
C ALA A 35 -1.23 2.99 1.95
N GLU A 36 -0.64 2.80 3.13
CA GLU A 36 -1.24 2.03 4.23
C GLU A 36 -2.59 2.58 4.65
N TYR A 37 -2.72 3.90 4.84
CA TYR A 37 -4.02 4.51 5.17
C TYR A 37 -5.05 4.34 4.06
N ALA A 38 -4.66 4.45 2.79
CA ALA A 38 -5.57 4.20 1.68
C ALA A 38 -6.06 2.74 1.65
N ILE A 39 -5.16 1.78 1.89
CA ILE A 39 -5.50 0.36 1.94
C ILE A 39 -6.40 0.04 3.13
N VAL A 40 -6.10 0.57 4.32
CA VAL A 40 -6.97 0.42 5.51
C VAL A 40 -8.36 1.00 5.24
N SER A 41 -8.45 2.16 4.59
CA SER A 41 -9.72 2.75 4.18
C SER A 41 -10.52 1.80 3.26
N LEU A 42 -9.86 1.22 2.25
CA LEU A 42 -10.49 0.23 1.36
C LEU A 42 -10.96 -1.02 2.13
N ILE A 43 -10.17 -1.52 3.08
CA ILE A 43 -10.53 -2.67 3.92
C ILE A 43 -11.80 -2.36 4.71
N MET A 44 -11.89 -1.19 5.33
CA MET A 44 -13.05 -0.79 6.12
C MET A 44 -14.31 -0.64 5.27
N ASP A 45 -14.22 -0.03 4.10
CA ASP A 45 -15.36 0.11 3.19
C ASP A 45 -15.79 -1.25 2.62
N THR A 46 -14.83 -2.11 2.26
CA THR A 46 -15.11 -3.48 1.81
C THR A 46 -15.79 -4.28 2.91
N LYS A 47 -15.35 -4.14 4.17
CA LYS A 47 -15.98 -4.80 5.32
C LYS A 47 -17.44 -4.35 5.47
N LYS A 48 -17.69 -3.04 5.42
CA LYS A 48 -19.04 -2.48 5.48
C LYS A 48 -19.95 -3.06 4.39
N LEU A 49 -19.49 -3.07 3.13
CA LEU A 49 -20.30 -3.61 2.04
C LEU A 49 -20.52 -5.12 2.20
N ARG A 50 -19.53 -5.89 2.67
CA ARG A 50 -19.72 -7.33 2.97
C ARG A 50 -20.82 -7.56 4.02
N ASP A 51 -20.86 -6.73 5.06
CA ASP A 51 -21.90 -6.82 6.09
C ASP A 51 -23.30 -6.50 5.50
N GLU A 52 -23.39 -5.47 4.66
CA GLU A 52 -24.64 -5.09 3.97
C GLU A 52 -25.12 -6.17 3.00
N LEU A 53 -24.23 -6.70 2.15
CA LEU A 53 -24.54 -7.79 1.22
C LEU A 53 -24.99 -9.05 1.99
N GLY A 54 -24.35 -9.37 3.11
CA GLY A 54 -24.70 -10.53 3.93
C GLY A 54 -26.13 -10.53 4.49
N ASN A 55 -26.77 -9.36 4.55
CA ASN A 55 -28.17 -9.22 4.97
C ASN A 55 -29.18 -9.39 3.83
N MET A 56 -28.73 -9.46 2.57
CA MET A 56 -29.62 -9.60 1.41
C MET A 56 -29.81 -11.08 1.06
N GLU A 57 -31.06 -11.50 0.80
CA GLU A 57 -31.40 -12.89 0.46
C GLU A 57 -30.57 -13.44 -0.71
N LYS A 58 -30.27 -12.62 -1.73
CA LYS A 58 -29.41 -12.97 -2.89
C LYS A 58 -28.06 -13.55 -2.45
N PHE A 59 -27.48 -13.00 -1.38
CA PHE A 59 -26.16 -13.36 -0.87
C PHE A 59 -26.23 -14.27 0.37
N GLN A 60 -27.38 -14.90 0.62
CA GLN A 60 -27.52 -15.88 1.69
C GLN A 60 -27.62 -17.32 1.14
N SER A 61 -27.26 -18.26 1.99
CA SER A 61 -27.46 -19.71 1.84
C SER A 61 -27.90 -20.25 3.21
N ASP A 62 -29.04 -20.93 3.27
CA ASP A 62 -29.69 -21.39 4.51
C ASP A 62 -29.90 -20.28 5.57
N GLY A 63 -30.30 -19.08 5.11
CA GLY A 63 -30.56 -17.92 5.95
C GLY A 63 -29.31 -17.29 6.58
N LYS A 64 -28.11 -17.61 6.08
CA LYS A 64 -26.83 -17.07 6.54
C LYS A 64 -26.04 -16.48 5.38
N ALA A 65 -25.22 -15.47 5.65
CA ALA A 65 -24.35 -14.85 4.66
C ALA A 65 -23.46 -15.90 3.96
N ASP A 66 -23.55 -15.95 2.64
CA ASP A 66 -22.74 -16.81 1.78
C ASP A 66 -21.48 -16.04 1.35
N THR A 67 -20.37 -16.33 2.03
CA THR A 67 -19.09 -15.64 1.80
C THR A 67 -18.55 -15.84 0.39
N LYS A 68 -18.92 -16.92 -0.30
CA LYS A 68 -18.50 -17.19 -1.66
C LYS A 68 -19.24 -16.26 -2.63
N LYS A 69 -20.57 -16.18 -2.54
CA LYS A 69 -21.38 -15.25 -3.37
C LYS A 69 -20.95 -13.79 -3.16
N ILE A 70 -20.72 -13.39 -1.91
CA ILE A 70 -20.26 -12.03 -1.59
C ILE A 70 -18.86 -11.77 -2.19
N SER A 71 -17.94 -12.73 -2.09
CA SER A 71 -16.59 -12.55 -2.62
C SER A 71 -16.55 -12.59 -4.16
N GLU A 72 -17.48 -13.30 -4.80
CA GLU A 72 -17.67 -13.28 -6.25
C GLU A 72 -18.20 -11.92 -6.73
N GLU A 73 -19.17 -11.32 -6.03
CA GLU A 73 -19.66 -9.96 -6.31
C GLU A 73 -18.54 -8.91 -6.14
N LEU A 74 -17.69 -9.08 -5.12
CA LEU A 74 -16.60 -8.15 -4.82
C LEU A 74 -15.26 -8.51 -5.50
N LYS A 75 -15.26 -9.39 -6.50
CA LYS A 75 -14.03 -9.95 -7.09
C LYS A 75 -13.03 -8.88 -7.52
N GLU A 76 -13.48 -7.84 -8.22
CA GLU A 76 -12.61 -6.77 -8.70
C GLU A 76 -12.01 -5.93 -7.56
N VAL A 77 -12.83 -5.61 -6.55
CA VAL A 77 -12.40 -4.89 -5.35
C VAL A 77 -11.31 -5.67 -4.59
N LEU A 78 -11.53 -6.98 -4.42
CA LEU A 78 -10.58 -7.85 -3.71
C LEU A 78 -9.25 -8.00 -4.46
N GLU A 79 -9.30 -8.01 -5.80
CA GLU A 79 -8.10 -8.05 -6.64
C GLU A 79 -7.32 -6.72 -6.57
N LEU A 80 -8.01 -5.58 -6.58
CA LEU A 80 -7.39 -4.27 -6.39
C LEU A 80 -6.76 -4.13 -5.00
N HIS A 81 -7.45 -4.58 -3.95
CA HIS A 81 -6.92 -4.63 -2.60
C HIS A 81 -5.63 -5.48 -2.54
N ARG A 82 -5.65 -6.70 -3.10
CA ARG A 82 -4.48 -7.58 -3.14
C ARG A 82 -3.28 -6.93 -3.84
N LYS A 83 -3.52 -6.27 -4.99
CA LYS A 83 -2.48 -5.60 -5.77
C LYS A 83 -1.93 -4.35 -5.08
N ALA A 84 -2.77 -3.61 -4.38
CA ALA A 84 -2.37 -2.45 -3.58
C ALA A 84 -1.48 -2.89 -2.41
N GLN A 85 -1.95 -3.84 -1.62
CA GLN A 85 -1.24 -4.38 -0.46
C GLN A 85 0.14 -4.94 -0.85
N MET A 86 0.21 -5.74 -1.92
CA MET A 86 1.49 -6.33 -2.36
C MET A 86 2.55 -5.26 -2.66
N ARG A 87 2.15 -4.15 -3.29
CA ARG A 87 3.08 -3.05 -3.63
C ARG A 87 3.55 -2.30 -2.39
N ALA A 88 2.63 -1.99 -1.48
CA ALA A 88 2.97 -1.35 -0.22
C ALA A 88 3.89 -2.26 0.62
N ASP A 89 3.59 -3.55 0.70
CA ASP A 89 4.39 -4.53 1.45
C ASP A 89 5.79 -4.71 0.85
N PHE A 90 5.93 -4.71 -0.48
CA PHE A 90 7.24 -4.83 -1.12
C PHE A 90 8.18 -3.69 -0.73
N VAL A 91 7.67 -2.47 -0.64
CA VAL A 91 8.46 -1.31 -0.22
C VAL A 91 8.67 -1.31 1.30
N ASN A 92 7.63 -1.64 2.07
CA ASN A 92 7.71 -1.71 3.54
C ASN A 92 8.71 -2.76 4.04
N ALA A 93 8.75 -3.92 3.39
CA ALA A 93 9.63 -5.03 3.76
C ALA A 93 11.11 -4.76 3.47
N GLU A 94 11.42 -3.72 2.70
CA GLU A 94 12.78 -3.33 2.35
C GLU A 94 13.31 -2.28 3.34
N ASN A 95 14.43 -2.60 4.01
CA ASN A 95 14.90 -1.86 5.19
C ASN A 95 15.62 -0.53 4.88
N SER A 96 15.91 -0.20 3.62
CA SER A 96 16.58 1.07 3.28
C SER A 96 15.63 2.26 3.35
N THR A 97 14.32 2.00 3.46
CA THR A 97 13.27 3.01 3.36
C THR A 97 13.40 3.79 2.04
N GLY A 98 13.60 3.04 0.96
CA GLY A 98 13.70 3.55 -0.41
C GLY A 98 15.04 4.18 -0.79
N PHE A 99 16.03 4.28 0.10
CA PHE A 99 17.36 4.80 -0.26
C PHE A 99 18.02 4.01 -1.40
N HIS A 100 17.83 2.68 -1.46
CA HIS A 100 18.38 1.87 -2.55
C HIS A 100 17.79 2.19 -3.93
N ASN A 101 16.53 2.63 -4.00
CA ASN A 101 15.89 3.09 -5.25
C ASN A 101 14.68 4.01 -4.96
N PRO A 102 14.89 5.32 -4.77
CA PRO A 102 13.85 6.23 -4.30
C PRO A 102 12.69 6.36 -5.30
N ARG A 103 13.03 6.37 -6.59
CA ARG A 103 12.06 6.51 -7.67
C ARG A 103 11.14 5.29 -7.77
N GLU A 104 11.71 4.09 -7.63
CA GLU A 104 10.93 2.86 -7.70
C GLU A 104 10.04 2.69 -6.47
N ALA A 105 10.57 3.00 -5.27
CA ALA A 105 9.78 3.00 -4.05
C ALA A 105 8.55 3.92 -4.17
N SER A 106 8.75 5.18 -4.57
CA SER A 106 7.64 6.12 -4.75
C SER A 106 6.67 5.70 -5.86
N ARG A 107 7.17 5.16 -7.00
CA ARG A 107 6.32 4.63 -8.08
C ARG A 107 5.40 3.51 -7.58
N MET A 108 5.94 2.57 -6.79
CA MET A 108 5.16 1.44 -6.26
C MET A 108 4.13 1.90 -5.23
N LEU A 109 4.50 2.83 -4.35
CA LEU A 109 3.60 3.37 -3.33
C LEU A 109 2.47 4.21 -3.94
N LEU A 110 2.75 5.01 -4.97
CA LEU A 110 1.71 5.72 -5.72
C LEU A 110 0.75 4.74 -6.39
N GLN A 111 1.26 3.65 -6.97
CA GLN A 111 0.40 2.59 -7.53
C GLN A 111 -0.45 1.90 -6.45
N ALA A 112 0.09 1.71 -5.24
CA ALA A 112 -0.67 1.14 -4.13
C ALA A 112 -1.84 2.05 -3.73
N VAL A 113 -1.59 3.36 -3.61
CA VAL A 113 -2.63 4.36 -3.34
C VAL A 113 -3.68 4.35 -4.44
N ASP A 114 -3.28 4.45 -5.70
CA ASP A 114 -4.19 4.48 -6.85
C ASP A 114 -5.10 3.24 -6.90
N MET A 115 -4.51 2.05 -6.73
CA MET A 115 -5.28 0.79 -6.71
C MET A 115 -6.25 0.72 -5.53
N ALA A 116 -5.84 1.19 -4.34
CA ALA A 116 -6.72 1.23 -3.17
C ALA A 116 -7.91 2.18 -3.41
N ARG A 117 -7.66 3.37 -3.95
CA ARG A 117 -8.72 4.34 -4.30
C ARG A 117 -9.62 3.85 -5.42
N MET A 118 -9.06 3.21 -6.45
CA MET A 118 -9.82 2.56 -7.51
C MET A 118 -10.74 1.48 -6.95
N GLY A 119 -10.25 0.68 -6.00
CA GLY A 119 -11.06 -0.31 -5.27
C GLY A 119 -12.25 0.34 -4.55
N GLN A 120 -12.05 1.50 -3.92
CA GLN A 120 -13.14 2.22 -3.26
C GLN A 120 -14.21 2.71 -4.23
N THR A 121 -13.81 3.21 -5.40
CA THR A 121 -14.79 3.65 -6.43
C THR A 121 -15.63 2.52 -7.01
N LYS A 122 -15.20 1.27 -6.82
CA LYS A 122 -15.91 0.06 -7.25
C LYS A 122 -16.88 -0.48 -6.20
N LEU A 123 -16.89 0.06 -4.97
CA LEU A 123 -17.80 -0.31 -3.88
C LEU A 123 -19.18 0.41 -3.97
N VAL A 124 -19.69 0.65 -5.18
CA VAL A 124 -20.98 1.30 -5.44
C VAL A 124 -22.16 0.35 -5.35
#